data_AF-A0A1I1GVW6-F1
#
_entry.id   AF-A0A1I1GVW6-F1
#
_cell.length_a   1.000
_cell.length_b   1.000
_cell.length_c   1.000
_cell.angle_alpha   90.00
_cell.angle_beta   90.00
_cell.angle_gamma   90.00
#
_symmetry.space_group_name_H-M   'P 1'
#
loop_
_entity.id
_entity.type
_entity.pdbx_description
1 polymer ?
#
loop_
_entity_poly.entity_id
_entity_poly.type
_entity_poly.pdbx_seq_one_letter_code
_entity_poly.pdbx_strand_id
1 'polypeptide(L)'
;MKKSTLKKLNIIIFLHNYVFPVWIFCSLMTIGISQYCFLGTLVFMIATGVTYEKADRIKNGRKILRYFRIALFLCISGLILPAIVLLSFDHTKCMYNIKRLDYTYGVFGKNAEYYKKLLPEKLPDECEDYSFVTKGSILAQDYHASSCLMFRTDEETIKDYAEYYSSLSDEVIVKKEDETEDYSFYSFLDKAKIDDSLLGEFDNAKIYRINGNDPEGALLDRDSGYVVILT
;
A
#
# COMPACT_ATOMS: atom_id res chain seq x y z
N MET A 1 -44.81 18.10 5.25
CA MET A 1 -43.74 17.29 4.61
C MET A 1 -43.74 15.89 5.23
N LYS A 2 -43.92 14.82 4.43
CA LYS A 2 -44.04 13.43 4.96
C LYS A 2 -42.73 12.99 5.63
N LYS A 3 -42.82 12.43 6.85
CA LYS A 3 -41.71 11.88 7.67
C LYS A 3 -40.75 10.95 6.87
N SER A 4 -41.27 10.26 5.85
CA SER A 4 -40.52 9.40 4.93
C SER A 4 -39.53 10.16 4.04
N THR A 5 -39.89 11.37 3.58
CA THR A 5 -39.04 12.19 2.70
C THR A 5 -37.83 12.73 3.46
N LEU A 6 -38.01 13.15 4.71
CA LEU A 6 -36.93 13.64 5.57
C LEU A 6 -35.92 12.53 5.93
N LYS A 7 -36.42 11.31 6.17
CA LYS A 7 -35.58 10.13 6.46
C LYS A 7 -34.72 9.73 5.25
N LYS A 8 -35.28 9.78 4.04
CA LYS A 8 -34.55 9.54 2.80
C LYS A 8 -33.49 10.61 2.54
N LEU A 9 -33.81 11.89 2.79
CA LEU A 9 -32.87 13.00 2.64
C LEU A 9 -31.67 12.86 3.58
N ASN A 10 -31.90 12.52 4.86
CA ASN A 10 -30.81 12.31 5.83
C ASN A 10 -29.90 11.13 5.46
N ILE A 11 -30.47 10.05 4.89
CA ILE A 11 -29.67 8.93 4.37
C ILE A 11 -28.79 9.41 3.21
N ILE A 12 -29.36 10.15 2.25
CA ILE A 12 -28.59 10.68 1.12
C ILE A 12 -27.45 11.58 1.60
N ILE A 13 -27.74 12.49 2.55
CA ILE A 13 -26.73 13.38 3.14
C ILE A 13 -25.64 12.56 3.85
N PHE A 14 -26.00 11.53 4.61
CA PHE A 14 -25.03 10.68 5.30
C PHE A 14 -24.14 9.91 4.30
N LEU A 15 -24.73 9.33 3.25
CA LEU A 15 -23.97 8.61 2.24
C LEU A 15 -23.03 9.52 1.47
N HIS A 16 -23.50 10.70 1.10
CA HIS A 16 -22.70 11.65 0.33
C HIS A 16 -21.57 12.26 1.16
N ASN A 17 -21.79 12.57 2.44
CA ASN A 17 -20.79 13.27 3.26
C ASN A 17 -19.84 12.36 4.03
N TYR A 18 -20.20 11.09 4.27
CA TYR A 18 -19.38 10.19 5.09
C TYR A 18 -18.93 8.94 4.35
N VAL A 19 -19.85 8.24 3.67
CA VAL A 19 -19.52 6.97 3.02
C VAL A 19 -18.77 7.19 1.70
N PHE A 20 -19.22 8.16 0.91
CA PHE A 20 -18.62 8.45 -0.39
C PHE A 20 -17.20 9.02 -0.29
N PRO A 21 -16.86 9.95 0.62
CA PRO A 21 -15.49 10.45 0.75
C PRO A 21 -14.52 9.39 1.29
N VAL A 22 -14.96 8.58 2.27
CA VAL A 22 -14.17 7.45 2.77
C VAL A 22 -13.95 6.42 1.67
N TRP A 23 -14.97 6.14 0.85
CA TRP A 23 -14.80 5.28 -0.32
C TRP A 23 -13.81 5.86 -1.33
N ILE A 24 -13.92 7.15 -1.68
CA ILE A 24 -12.96 7.79 -2.59
C ILE A 24 -11.55 7.59 -2.04
N PHE A 25 -11.32 7.94 -0.78
CA PHE A 25 -10.01 7.79 -0.16
C PHE A 25 -9.49 6.34 -0.20
N CYS A 26 -10.30 5.36 0.24
CA CYS A 26 -9.92 3.95 0.18
C CYS A 26 -9.73 3.46 -1.25
N SER A 27 -10.51 3.96 -2.20
CA SER A 27 -10.41 3.59 -3.61
C SER A 27 -9.15 4.10 -4.27
N LEU A 28 -8.66 5.27 -3.86
CA LEU A 28 -7.37 5.80 -4.32
C LEU A 28 -6.20 4.97 -3.76
N MET A 29 -6.33 4.47 -2.53
CA MET A 29 -5.30 3.67 -1.89
C MET A 29 -5.27 2.21 -2.36
N THR A 30 -6.42 1.60 -2.68
CA THR A 30 -6.51 0.17 -3.07
C THR A 30 -7.50 -0.07 -4.20
N ILE A 31 -7.24 0.50 -5.38
CA ILE A 31 -8.11 0.44 -6.56
C ILE A 31 -8.57 -0.98 -6.88
N GLY A 32 -7.70 -1.98 -6.73
CA GLY A 32 -8.01 -3.38 -7.09
C GLY A 32 -9.07 -4.05 -6.20
N ILE A 33 -9.06 -3.79 -4.89
CA ILE A 33 -9.89 -4.51 -3.90
C ILE A 33 -11.10 -3.68 -3.47
N SER A 34 -10.90 -2.38 -3.27
CA SER A 34 -11.92 -1.44 -2.74
C SER A 34 -13.19 -1.34 -3.59
N GLN A 35 -13.11 -1.54 -4.91
CA GLN A 35 -14.26 -1.44 -5.83
C GLN A 35 -15.31 -2.53 -5.57
N TYR A 36 -14.87 -3.78 -5.36
CA TYR A 36 -15.78 -4.89 -5.07
C TYR A 36 -16.45 -4.72 -3.70
N CYS A 37 -15.68 -4.31 -2.70
CA CYS A 37 -16.18 -4.05 -1.35
C CYS A 37 -17.16 -2.85 -1.32
N PHE A 38 -16.95 -1.85 -2.16
CA PHE A 38 -17.88 -0.73 -2.30
C PHE A 38 -19.22 -1.14 -2.91
N LEU A 39 -19.20 -1.88 -4.03
CA LEU A 39 -20.43 -2.37 -4.65
C LEU A 39 -21.21 -3.26 -3.68
N GLY A 40 -20.51 -4.17 -2.98
CA GLY A 40 -21.10 -4.97 -1.91
C GLY A 40 -21.71 -4.11 -0.80
N THR A 41 -21.00 -3.09 -0.33
CA THR A 41 -21.49 -2.14 0.68
C THR A 41 -22.79 -1.47 0.23
N LEU A 42 -22.85 -0.96 -1.00
CA LEU A 42 -24.04 -0.30 -1.55
C LEU A 42 -25.23 -1.26 -1.64
N VAL A 43 -25.01 -2.47 -2.17
CA VAL A 43 -26.04 -3.51 -2.28
C VAL A 43 -26.58 -3.91 -0.91
N PHE A 44 -25.70 -4.24 0.05
CA PHE A 44 -26.13 -4.69 1.37
C PHE A 44 -26.75 -3.56 2.20
N MET A 45 -26.36 -2.32 1.97
CA MET A 45 -26.98 -1.16 2.60
C MET A 45 -28.41 -0.95 2.11
N ILE A 46 -28.64 -0.99 0.79
CA ILE A 46 -29.99 -0.90 0.21
C ILE A 46 -30.84 -2.07 0.68
N ALA A 47 -30.30 -3.30 0.63
CA ALA A 47 -30.99 -4.50 1.08
C ALA A 47 -31.37 -4.41 2.58
N THR A 48 -30.44 -3.95 3.42
CA THR A 48 -30.69 -3.71 4.85
C THR A 48 -31.82 -2.69 5.04
N GLY A 49 -31.80 -1.57 4.31
CA GLY A 49 -32.84 -0.53 4.40
C GLY A 49 -34.23 -1.04 4.00
N VAL A 50 -34.33 -1.73 2.86
CA VAL A 50 -35.60 -2.28 2.35
C VAL A 50 -36.15 -3.37 3.29
N THR A 51 -35.29 -4.26 3.77
CA THR A 51 -35.70 -5.35 4.67
C THR A 51 -36.05 -4.80 6.06
N TYR A 52 -35.38 -3.76 6.54
CA TYR A 52 -35.69 -3.12 7.83
C TYR A 52 -37.13 -2.61 7.88
N GLU A 53 -37.63 -1.99 6.81
CA GLU A 53 -39.02 -1.49 6.74
C GLU A 53 -40.08 -2.60 6.66
N LYS A 54 -39.69 -3.81 6.23
CA LYS A 54 -40.60 -4.93 5.97
C LYS A 54 -40.35 -6.14 6.89
N ALA A 55 -39.45 -6.02 7.87
CA ALA A 55 -38.88 -7.15 8.59
C ALA A 55 -39.92 -8.01 9.31
N ASP A 56 -40.98 -7.40 9.84
CA ASP A 56 -42.05 -8.11 10.56
C ASP A 56 -43.10 -8.74 9.63
N ARG A 57 -43.08 -8.42 8.33
CA ARG A 57 -44.00 -8.97 7.32
C ARG A 57 -43.38 -10.08 6.48
N ILE A 58 -42.07 -10.28 6.59
CA ILE A 58 -41.32 -11.29 5.84
C ILE A 58 -41.07 -12.50 6.74
N LYS A 59 -41.34 -13.71 6.26
CA LYS A 59 -40.96 -14.94 6.96
C LYS A 59 -39.45 -14.94 7.22
N ASN A 60 -39.05 -15.07 8.48
CA ASN A 60 -37.65 -14.94 8.94
C ASN A 60 -37.00 -13.57 8.69
N GLY A 61 -37.77 -12.50 8.48
CA GLY A 61 -37.25 -11.18 8.11
C GLY A 61 -36.21 -10.61 9.08
N ARG A 62 -36.37 -10.81 10.40
CA ARG A 62 -35.36 -10.40 11.40
C ARG A 62 -34.03 -11.16 11.28
N LYS A 63 -34.08 -12.45 10.90
CA LYS A 63 -32.88 -13.26 10.68
C LYS A 63 -32.14 -12.83 9.41
N ILE A 64 -32.90 -12.57 8.33
CA ILE A 64 -32.36 -12.04 7.06
C ILE A 64 -31.69 -10.68 7.28
N LEU A 65 -32.35 -9.78 8.02
CA LEU A 65 -31.80 -8.47 8.37
C LEU A 65 -30.47 -8.58 9.13
N ARG A 66 -30.32 -9.57 10.01
CA ARG A 66 -29.05 -9.80 10.72
C ARG A 66 -27.94 -10.20 9.76
N TYR A 67 -28.22 -11.10 8.80
CA TYR A 67 -27.23 -11.48 7.79
C TYR A 67 -26.81 -10.32 6.89
N PHE A 68 -27.75 -9.47 6.45
CA PHE A 68 -27.40 -8.29 5.66
C PHE A 68 -26.54 -7.30 6.42
N ARG A 69 -26.76 -7.13 7.73
CA ARG A 69 -25.90 -6.29 8.57
C ARG A 69 -24.49 -6.86 8.73
N ILE A 70 -24.37 -8.18 8.92
CA ILE A 70 -23.06 -8.84 8.99
C ILE A 70 -22.33 -8.67 7.66
N ALA A 71 -22.99 -8.94 6.54
CA ALA A 71 -22.41 -8.77 5.21
C ALA A 71 -21.99 -7.31 4.94
N LEU A 72 -22.83 -6.34 5.31
CA LEU A 72 -22.51 -4.92 5.22
C LEU A 72 -21.26 -4.57 6.04
N PHE A 73 -21.17 -5.06 7.28
CA PHE A 73 -20.00 -4.84 8.14
C PHE A 73 -18.72 -5.44 7.54
N LEU A 74 -18.81 -6.64 6.96
CA LEU A 74 -17.68 -7.28 6.28
C LEU A 74 -17.25 -6.48 5.04
N CYS A 75 -18.19 -5.97 4.24
CA CYS A 75 -17.86 -5.13 3.09
C CYS A 75 -17.20 -3.80 3.49
N ILE A 76 -17.68 -3.15 4.55
CA ILE A 76 -17.06 -1.93 5.09
C ILE A 76 -15.65 -2.24 5.62
N SER A 77 -15.50 -3.35 6.34
CA SER A 77 -14.19 -3.78 6.86
C SER A 77 -13.21 -4.05 5.71
N GLY A 78 -13.63 -4.75 4.66
CA GLY A 78 -12.82 -5.00 3.47
C GLY A 78 -12.45 -3.74 2.67
N LEU A 79 -13.19 -2.65 2.84
CA LEU A 79 -12.89 -1.36 2.22
C LEU A 79 -11.85 -0.57 3.04
N ILE A 80 -11.95 -0.62 4.38
CA ILE A 80 -11.13 0.22 5.27
C ILE A 80 -9.83 -0.48 5.67
N LEU A 81 -9.86 -1.78 5.96
CA LEU A 81 -8.69 -2.53 6.46
C LEU A 81 -7.48 -2.44 5.53
N PRO A 82 -7.60 -2.59 4.20
CA PRO A 82 -6.45 -2.45 3.31
C PRO A 82 -5.76 -1.09 3.44
N ALA A 83 -6.54 -0.01 3.45
CA ALA A 83 -5.99 1.34 3.63
C ALA A 83 -5.29 1.51 4.99
N ILE A 84 -5.84 0.95 6.07
CA ILE A 84 -5.19 0.93 7.39
C ILE A 84 -3.87 0.15 7.33
N VAL A 85 -3.88 -1.01 6.68
CA VAL A 85 -2.71 -1.89 6.58
C VAL A 85 -1.56 -1.18 5.88
N LEU A 86 -1.84 -0.52 4.76
CA LEU A 86 -0.86 0.26 4.02
C LEU A 86 -0.29 1.42 4.85
N LEU A 87 -1.12 2.16 5.59
CA LEU A 87 -0.71 3.43 6.21
C LEU A 87 -0.18 3.33 7.65
N SER A 88 -0.38 2.20 8.34
CA SER A 88 -0.17 2.17 9.81
C SER A 88 0.94 1.23 10.27
N PHE A 89 1.33 0.25 9.46
CA PHE A 89 2.25 -0.81 9.87
C PHE A 89 3.66 -0.67 9.30
N ASP A 90 4.15 0.57 9.17
CA ASP A 90 5.48 0.84 8.59
C ASP A 90 6.59 0.09 9.33
N HIS A 91 6.54 0.01 10.67
CA HIS A 91 7.59 -0.62 11.48
C HIS A 91 7.21 -1.99 12.05
N THR A 92 6.16 -2.65 11.54
CA THR A 92 5.66 -3.92 12.08
C THR A 92 6.04 -5.10 11.18
N LYS A 93 7.19 -5.74 11.45
CA LYS A 93 7.75 -6.85 10.65
C LYS A 93 6.74 -7.95 10.28
N CYS A 94 5.92 -8.40 11.23
CA CYS A 94 4.95 -9.47 11.00
C CYS A 94 3.83 -9.10 10.01
N MET A 95 3.64 -7.80 9.73
CA MET A 95 2.67 -7.31 8.74
C MET A 95 3.25 -7.24 7.33
N TYR A 96 4.56 -7.49 7.15
CA TYR A 96 5.24 -7.39 5.85
C TYR A 96 4.50 -8.12 4.74
N ASN A 97 4.21 -9.41 4.92
CA ASN A 97 3.59 -10.23 3.88
C ASN A 97 2.22 -9.68 3.47
N ILE A 98 1.41 -9.27 4.44
CA ILE A 98 0.07 -8.73 4.18
C ILE A 98 0.20 -7.38 3.48
N LYS A 99 1.10 -6.50 3.95
CA LYS A 99 1.33 -5.18 3.39
C LYS A 99 1.89 -5.24 1.97
N ARG A 100 2.84 -6.14 1.70
CA ARG A 100 3.38 -6.42 0.37
C ARG A 100 2.28 -6.87 -0.58
N LEU A 101 1.49 -7.87 -0.18
CA LEU A 101 0.39 -8.35 -1.01
C LEU A 101 -0.62 -7.25 -1.31
N ASP A 102 -1.03 -6.49 -0.29
CA ASP A 102 -1.98 -5.40 -0.47
C ASP A 102 -1.42 -4.27 -1.34
N TYR A 103 -0.14 -3.94 -1.19
CA TYR A 103 0.51 -2.96 -2.04
C TYR A 103 0.60 -3.45 -3.50
N THR A 104 1.15 -4.64 -3.73
CA THR A 104 1.31 -5.20 -5.08
C THR A 104 -0.04 -5.40 -5.80
N TYR A 105 -1.02 -6.00 -5.14
CA TYR A 105 -2.30 -6.34 -5.78
C TYR A 105 -3.37 -5.27 -5.63
N GLY A 106 -3.43 -4.62 -4.47
CA GLY A 106 -4.40 -3.57 -4.18
C GLY A 106 -4.10 -2.28 -4.93
N VAL A 107 -2.83 -1.91 -5.07
CA VAL A 107 -2.41 -0.68 -5.76
C VAL A 107 -2.15 -0.93 -7.26
N PHE A 108 -1.28 -1.88 -7.60
CA PHE A 108 -0.81 -2.05 -8.98
C PHE A 108 -1.63 -3.04 -9.83
N GLY A 109 -2.44 -3.91 -9.20
CA GLY A 109 -3.40 -4.78 -9.87
C GLY A 109 -2.81 -5.56 -11.05
N LYS A 110 -3.06 -5.09 -12.29
CA LYS A 110 -2.59 -5.74 -13.52
C LYS A 110 -1.06 -5.75 -13.67
N ASN A 111 -0.35 -4.81 -13.04
CA ASN A 111 1.11 -4.74 -13.06
C ASN A 111 1.75 -5.49 -11.88
N ALA A 112 0.97 -6.24 -11.09
CA ALA A 112 1.44 -6.90 -9.88
C ALA A 112 2.69 -7.78 -10.11
N GLU A 113 2.77 -8.50 -11.23
CA GLU A 113 3.91 -9.38 -11.53
C GLU A 113 5.24 -8.64 -11.68
N TYR A 114 5.22 -7.38 -12.11
CA TYR A 114 6.43 -6.55 -12.16
C TYR A 114 6.89 -6.21 -10.73
N TYR A 115 6.01 -5.62 -9.94
CA TYR A 115 6.32 -5.18 -8.57
C TYR A 115 6.61 -6.32 -7.59
N LYS A 116 6.07 -7.52 -7.85
CA LYS A 116 6.44 -8.73 -7.08
C LYS A 116 7.90 -9.10 -7.19
N LYS A 117 8.54 -8.81 -8.33
CA LYS A 117 9.97 -9.09 -8.54
C LYS A 117 10.84 -8.12 -7.76
N LEU A 118 10.38 -6.87 -7.63
CA LEU A 118 11.13 -5.84 -6.89
C LEU A 118 11.13 -6.09 -5.38
N LEU A 119 10.02 -6.56 -4.80
CA LEU A 119 9.94 -6.78 -3.35
C LEU A 119 10.15 -8.26 -2.99
N PRO A 120 11.02 -8.59 -2.02
CA PRO A 120 11.30 -9.98 -1.66
C PRO A 120 10.02 -10.68 -1.15
N GLU A 121 9.85 -11.97 -1.44
CA GLU A 121 8.61 -12.67 -1.06
C GLU A 121 8.44 -12.77 0.46
N LYS A 122 9.56 -12.91 1.18
CA LYS A 122 9.65 -12.91 2.64
C LYS A 122 10.84 -12.05 3.06
N LEU A 123 10.77 -11.50 4.27
CA LEU A 123 11.93 -10.91 4.90
C LEU A 123 12.97 -12.01 5.22
N PRO A 124 14.27 -11.71 5.18
CA PRO A 124 15.30 -12.63 5.64
C PRO A 124 15.17 -12.89 7.15
N ASP A 125 15.74 -14.00 7.61
CA ASP A 125 15.68 -14.39 9.02
C ASP A 125 16.42 -13.38 9.91
N GLU A 126 17.56 -12.85 9.46
CA GLU A 126 18.39 -11.85 10.14
C GLU A 126 17.92 -10.39 9.90
N CYS A 127 16.62 -10.19 9.62
CA CYS A 127 16.07 -8.86 9.36
C CYS A 127 16.01 -8.01 10.65
N GLU A 128 16.74 -6.90 10.68
CA GLU A 128 16.77 -5.88 11.73
C GLU A 128 16.33 -4.49 11.19
N ASP A 129 16.04 -3.53 12.07
CA ASP A 129 15.72 -2.13 11.71
C ASP A 129 14.71 -1.93 10.56
N TYR A 130 13.68 -2.77 10.55
CA TYR A 130 12.66 -2.82 9.49
C TYR A 130 11.77 -1.57 9.43
N SER A 131 11.55 -1.10 8.21
CA SER A 131 10.54 -0.12 7.84
C SER A 131 10.00 -0.44 6.44
N PHE A 132 8.69 -0.44 6.24
CA PHE A 132 8.09 -0.55 4.92
C PHE A 132 7.04 0.53 4.73
N VAL A 133 7.43 1.64 4.11
CA VAL A 133 6.57 2.80 3.88
C VAL A 133 5.92 2.66 2.50
N THR A 134 4.59 2.78 2.43
CA THR A 134 3.85 2.77 1.16
C THR A 134 3.12 4.08 0.96
N LYS A 135 3.06 4.55 -0.29
CA LYS A 135 2.31 5.74 -0.71
C LYS A 135 1.34 5.33 -1.81
N GLY A 136 0.07 5.61 -1.60
CA GLY A 136 -0.93 5.50 -2.68
C GLY A 136 -0.77 6.63 -3.70
N SER A 137 -1.34 6.43 -4.88
CA SER A 137 -1.42 7.47 -5.91
C SER A 137 -2.70 8.29 -5.69
N ILE A 138 -2.56 9.60 -5.48
CA ILE A 138 -3.67 10.55 -5.56
C ILE A 138 -3.70 11.07 -7.00
N LEU A 139 -4.91 11.23 -7.58
CA LEU A 139 -5.27 11.58 -8.98
C LEU A 139 -4.60 12.82 -9.64
N ALA A 140 -3.45 13.30 -9.16
CA ALA A 140 -2.59 14.19 -9.92
C ALA A 140 -1.70 13.35 -10.87
N GLN A 141 -1.54 13.82 -12.11
CA GLN A 141 -0.86 13.10 -13.20
C GLN A 141 0.61 12.72 -12.93
N ASP A 142 1.22 13.25 -11.86
CA ASP A 142 2.66 13.13 -11.57
C ASP A 142 3.00 12.44 -10.23
N TYR A 143 2.03 11.89 -9.49
CA TYR A 143 2.30 11.10 -8.27
C TYR A 143 2.05 9.61 -8.51
N HIS A 144 3.08 8.91 -8.99
CA HIS A 144 3.10 7.46 -9.06
C HIS A 144 3.04 6.88 -7.64
N ALA A 145 2.26 5.81 -7.45
CA ALA A 145 2.31 5.06 -6.21
C ALA A 145 3.74 4.55 -6.03
N SER A 146 4.25 4.65 -4.80
CA SER A 146 5.62 4.23 -4.49
C SER A 146 5.71 3.57 -3.13
N SER A 147 6.70 2.70 -2.96
CA SER A 147 7.01 2.10 -1.66
C SER A 147 8.50 2.03 -1.42
N CYS A 148 8.87 2.14 -0.15
CA CYS A 148 10.24 2.03 0.32
C CYS A 148 10.27 0.97 1.42
N LEU A 149 10.89 -0.17 1.12
CA LEU A 149 11.23 -1.20 2.10
C LEU A 149 12.68 -1.00 2.53
N MET A 150 12.91 -0.79 3.81
CA MET A 150 14.23 -0.64 4.40
C MET A 150 14.38 -1.64 5.55
N PHE A 151 15.55 -2.27 5.65
CA PHE A 151 15.94 -3.09 6.79
C PHE A 151 17.45 -3.32 6.80
N ARG A 152 17.97 -3.87 7.89
CA ARG A 152 19.34 -4.39 7.99
C ARG A 152 19.34 -5.89 7.98
N THR A 153 20.40 -6.49 7.44
CA THR A 153 20.59 -7.94 7.40
C THR A 153 22.07 -8.28 7.36
N ASP A 154 22.39 -9.57 7.43
CA ASP A 154 23.74 -10.11 7.30
C ASP A 154 24.34 -9.94 5.89
N GLU A 155 25.66 -10.07 5.83
CA GLU A 155 26.47 -9.88 4.62
C GLU A 155 26.18 -10.93 3.52
N GLU A 156 25.79 -12.15 3.89
CA GLU A 156 25.48 -13.23 2.95
C GLU A 156 24.18 -12.91 2.20
N THR A 157 23.13 -12.50 2.92
CA THR A 157 21.87 -12.05 2.33
C THR A 157 22.05 -10.86 1.39
N ILE A 158 22.90 -9.88 1.75
CA ILE A 158 23.19 -8.72 0.89
C ILE A 158 23.85 -9.15 -0.42
N LYS A 159 24.76 -10.13 -0.35
CA LYS A 159 25.42 -10.66 -1.54
C LYS A 159 24.43 -11.34 -2.48
N ASP A 160 23.50 -12.13 -1.94
CA ASP A 160 22.44 -12.77 -2.73
C ASP A 160 21.53 -11.74 -3.39
N TYR A 161 21.19 -10.66 -2.66
CA TYR A 161 20.42 -9.56 -3.21
C TYR A 161 21.19 -8.80 -4.29
N ALA A 162 22.49 -8.57 -4.10
CA ALA A 162 23.33 -7.94 -5.10
C ALA A 162 23.36 -8.75 -6.40
N GLU A 163 23.46 -10.08 -6.32
CA GLU A 163 23.38 -10.96 -7.51
C GLU A 163 22.00 -10.87 -8.17
N TYR A 164 20.93 -10.95 -7.38
CA TYR A 164 19.56 -10.83 -7.87
C TYR A 164 19.31 -9.50 -8.60
N TYR A 165 19.58 -8.37 -7.95
CA TYR A 165 19.34 -7.05 -8.51
C TYR A 165 20.28 -6.71 -9.67
N SER A 166 21.52 -7.23 -9.68
CA SER A 166 22.41 -7.09 -10.85
C SER A 166 21.80 -7.69 -12.11
N SER A 167 21.01 -8.77 -11.98
CA SER A 167 20.34 -9.41 -13.13
C SER A 167 19.12 -8.63 -13.65
N LEU A 168 18.58 -7.74 -12.83
CA LEU A 168 17.39 -6.94 -13.13
C LEU A 168 17.71 -5.48 -13.47
N SER A 169 18.85 -4.97 -13.00
CA SER A 169 19.23 -3.57 -13.12
C SER A 169 19.69 -3.20 -14.53
N ASP A 170 19.28 -2.02 -14.98
CA ASP A 170 19.80 -1.40 -16.19
C ASP A 170 21.14 -0.70 -15.92
N GLU A 171 21.35 -0.25 -14.68
CA GLU A 171 22.50 0.56 -14.26
C GLU A 171 22.84 0.30 -12.78
N VAL A 172 24.14 0.33 -12.46
CA VAL A 172 24.64 0.32 -11.09
C VAL A 172 25.30 1.66 -10.79
N ILE A 173 24.77 2.37 -9.80
CA ILE A 173 25.24 3.69 -9.36
C ILE A 173 25.98 3.53 -8.03
N VAL A 174 27.09 4.24 -7.89
CA VAL A 174 27.90 4.31 -6.67
C VAL A 174 28.10 5.78 -6.33
N LYS A 175 28.12 6.09 -5.03
CA LYS A 175 28.39 7.45 -4.55
C LYS A 175 29.74 7.94 -5.09
N LYS A 176 29.74 9.05 -5.82
CA LYS A 176 30.98 9.72 -6.28
C LYS A 176 31.53 10.66 -5.19
N GLU A 177 32.86 10.75 -5.10
CA GLU A 177 33.55 11.64 -4.14
C GLU A 177 33.27 13.14 -4.37
N ASP A 178 32.97 13.55 -5.62
CA ASP A 178 32.58 14.92 -5.94
C ASP A 178 31.05 15.09 -5.84
N GLU A 179 30.59 15.68 -4.73
CA GLU A 179 29.19 15.89 -4.36
C GLU A 179 28.36 16.66 -5.42
N THR A 180 29.00 17.40 -6.33
CA THR A 180 28.32 18.27 -7.29
C THR A 180 27.66 17.56 -8.49
N GLU A 181 27.89 16.26 -8.71
CA GLU A 181 27.40 15.58 -9.93
C GLU A 181 26.59 14.29 -9.72
N ASP A 182 26.44 13.76 -8.51
CA ASP A 182 25.72 12.48 -8.32
C ASP A 182 24.22 12.65 -8.06
N TYR A 183 23.56 13.38 -8.98
CA TYR A 183 22.11 13.64 -8.91
C TYR A 183 21.28 12.36 -8.77
N SER A 184 21.72 11.26 -9.38
CA SER A 184 21.01 9.98 -9.36
C SER A 184 21.02 9.33 -7.98
N PHE A 185 22.16 9.34 -7.26
CA PHE A 185 22.26 8.75 -5.93
C PHE A 185 21.41 9.51 -4.91
N TYR A 186 21.54 10.84 -4.85
CA TYR A 186 20.77 11.65 -3.91
C TYR A 186 19.27 11.70 -4.25
N SER A 187 18.91 11.66 -5.54
CA SER A 187 17.51 11.55 -5.97
C SER A 187 16.84 10.26 -5.48
N PHE A 188 17.57 9.14 -5.48
CA PHE A 188 17.07 7.88 -4.92
C PHE A 188 16.80 8.01 -3.42
N LEU A 189 17.76 8.55 -2.67
CA LEU A 189 17.65 8.74 -1.22
C LEU A 189 16.49 9.69 -0.84
N ASP A 190 16.33 10.78 -1.57
CA ASP A 190 15.23 11.73 -1.38
C ASP A 190 13.86 11.07 -1.66
N LYS A 191 13.73 10.33 -2.76
CA LYS A 191 12.48 9.59 -3.06
C LYS A 191 12.19 8.50 -2.01
N ALA A 192 13.23 7.81 -1.53
CA ALA A 192 13.16 6.84 -0.44
C ALA A 192 12.85 7.51 0.93
N LYS A 193 12.99 8.84 1.02
CA LYS A 193 12.83 9.62 2.27
C LYS A 193 13.73 9.12 3.39
N ILE A 194 14.98 8.79 3.06
CA ILE A 194 15.95 8.43 4.09
C ILE A 194 16.31 9.69 4.89
N ASP A 195 16.34 9.56 6.21
CA ASP A 195 16.76 10.61 7.13
C ASP A 195 18.23 11.00 6.88
N ASP A 196 18.51 12.30 6.89
CA ASP A 196 19.86 12.85 6.70
C ASP A 196 20.89 12.26 7.68
N SER A 197 20.45 11.83 8.87
CA SER A 197 21.31 11.18 9.87
C SER A 197 21.87 9.82 9.42
N LEU A 198 21.23 9.13 8.48
CA LEU A 198 21.67 7.84 7.94
C LEU A 198 22.56 7.99 6.70
N LEU A 199 22.75 9.20 6.17
CA LEU A 199 23.53 9.41 4.94
C LEU A 199 24.99 8.93 5.06
N GLY A 200 25.57 9.04 6.25
CA GLY A 200 26.93 8.56 6.53
C GLY A 200 27.05 7.03 6.56
N GLU A 201 25.94 6.30 6.64
CA GLU A 201 25.94 4.83 6.59
C GLU A 201 26.00 4.29 5.16
N PHE A 202 25.80 5.13 4.14
CA PHE A 202 25.74 4.72 2.73
C PHE A 202 26.93 5.15 1.90
N ASP A 203 28.07 5.44 2.54
CA ASP A 203 29.27 5.91 1.84
C ASP A 203 29.78 4.91 0.80
N ASN A 204 29.61 3.61 1.04
CA ASN A 204 30.04 2.53 0.13
C ASN A 204 28.85 1.80 -0.53
N ALA A 205 27.65 2.39 -0.47
CA ALA A 205 26.45 1.76 -0.97
C ALA A 205 26.41 1.69 -2.50
N LYS A 206 25.77 0.64 -3.01
CA LYS A 206 25.51 0.44 -4.43
C LYS A 206 24.01 0.52 -4.69
N ILE A 207 23.61 1.37 -5.63
CA ILE A 207 22.23 1.46 -6.10
C ILE A 207 22.11 0.70 -7.42
N TYR A 208 21.28 -0.33 -7.42
CA TYR A 208 20.88 -1.11 -8.57
C TYR A 208 19.59 -0.52 -9.12
N ARG A 209 19.70 0.31 -10.16
CA ARG A 209 18.56 1.02 -10.74
C ARG A 209 17.85 0.13 -11.75
N ILE A 210 16.54 0.05 -11.62
CA ILE A 210 15.65 -0.70 -12.49
C ILE A 210 14.73 0.32 -13.15
N ASN A 211 14.64 0.31 -14.49
CA ASN A 211 13.76 1.20 -15.24
C ASN A 211 14.19 2.69 -15.19
N GLY A 212 15.26 3.01 -15.93
CA GLY A 212 16.07 4.24 -15.88
C GLY A 212 15.40 5.63 -15.96
N ASN A 213 14.07 5.73 -16.03
CA ASN A 213 13.35 7.01 -15.94
C ASN A 213 12.94 7.38 -14.51
N ASP A 214 12.69 6.40 -13.64
CA ASP A 214 12.39 6.61 -12.22
C ASP A 214 13.51 6.00 -11.35
N PRO A 215 13.68 6.45 -10.10
CA PRO A 215 14.65 5.86 -9.18
C PRO A 215 14.09 4.58 -8.55
N GLU A 216 13.46 3.71 -9.35
CA GLU A 216 13.08 2.37 -8.89
C GLU A 216 14.34 1.49 -8.81
N GLY A 217 14.43 0.61 -7.81
CA GLY A 217 15.62 -0.22 -7.63
C GLY A 217 15.93 -0.57 -6.17
N ALA A 218 17.18 -0.96 -5.93
CA ALA A 218 17.66 -1.34 -4.60
C ALA A 218 18.99 -0.65 -4.28
N LEU A 219 19.10 -0.03 -3.12
CA LEU A 219 20.37 0.37 -2.49
C LEU A 219 20.79 -0.74 -1.53
N LEU A 220 22.01 -1.24 -1.73
CA LEU A 220 22.62 -2.27 -0.88
C LEU A 220 23.93 -1.71 -0.33
N ASP A 221 24.04 -1.65 0.99
CA ASP A 221 25.27 -1.26 1.68
C ASP A 221 25.80 -2.41 2.54
N ARG A 222 26.98 -2.90 2.17
CA ARG A 222 27.58 -4.10 2.79
C ARG A 222 28.18 -3.81 4.17
N ASP A 223 28.59 -2.57 4.43
CA ASP A 223 29.31 -2.21 5.65
C ASP A 223 28.35 -1.98 6.83
N SER A 224 27.26 -1.25 6.58
CA SER A 224 26.17 -1.01 7.54
C SER A 224 25.16 -2.16 7.58
N GLY A 225 25.11 -2.98 6.54
CA GLY A 225 24.14 -4.07 6.41
C GLY A 225 22.77 -3.62 5.88
N TYR A 226 22.64 -2.37 5.44
CA TYR A 226 21.35 -1.83 4.99
C TYR A 226 20.96 -2.31 3.59
N VAL A 227 19.67 -2.61 3.48
CA VAL A 227 18.95 -2.87 2.23
C VAL A 227 17.81 -1.87 2.15
N VAL A 228 17.75 -1.10 1.06
CA VAL A 228 16.64 -0.17 0.75
C VAL A 228 16.12 -0.51 -0.63
N ILE A 229 14.83 -0.83 -0.75
CA ILE A 229 14.18 -1.18 -2.01
C ILE A 229 13.08 -0.16 -2.27
N LEU A 230 13.20 0.54 -3.40
CA LEU A 230 12.28 1.57 -3.86
C LEU A 230 11.52 1.08 -5.10
N THR A 231 10.20 1.16 -5.04
CA THR A 231 9.28 0.77 -6.12
C THR A 231 8.31 1.88 -6.45
#